data_AF-A0A382WE43-F1
#
_entry.id   AF-A0A382WE43-F1
#
_cell.length_a   1.000
_cell.length_b   1.000
_cell.length_c   1.000
_cell.angle_alpha   90.00
_cell.angle_beta   90.00
_cell.angle_gamma   90.00
#
_symmetry.space_group_name_H-M   'P 1'
#
loop_
_entity.id
_entity.type
_entity.pdbx_description
1 polymer ?
#
loop_
_entity_poly.entity_id
_entity_poly.type
_entity_poly.pdbx_seq_one_letter_code
_entity_poly.pdbx_strand_id
1 'polypeptide(L)'
;MSYCGKIRKDKENSYKLEIPRNQFDRIADAFEHQVIDVNGYDADKDTVIFTVSEKQRLWFEKIAKSKKIKWKGKVKANPYYWITEMFLSHNIEQYLVK
;
A
#
# COMPACT_ATOMS: atom_id res chain seq x y z
N MET A 1 10.17 -13.76 -38.39
CA MET A 1 9.66 -13.98 -37.02
C MET A 1 10.54 -13.19 -36.07
N SER A 2 10.14 -11.96 -35.70
CA SER A 2 10.95 -11.07 -34.87
C SER A 2 10.38 -11.06 -33.45
N TYR A 3 11.05 -11.76 -32.53
CA TYR A 3 10.77 -11.66 -31.10
C TYR A 3 11.34 -10.34 -30.59
N CYS A 4 10.62 -9.24 -30.83
CA CYS A 4 10.93 -7.94 -30.25
C CYS A 4 10.49 -7.97 -28.77
N GLY A 5 11.47 -7.87 -27.88
CA GLY A 5 11.28 -7.98 -26.44
C GLY A 5 10.21 -7.03 -25.92
N LYS A 6 9.20 -7.60 -25.25
CA LYS A 6 8.41 -6.86 -24.26
C LYS A 6 9.32 -6.55 -23.08
N ILE A 7 10.12 -5.49 -23.20
CA ILE A 7 10.64 -4.79 -22.03
C ILE A 7 9.40 -4.36 -21.27
N ARG A 8 9.14 -5.04 -20.14
CA ARG A 8 8.10 -4.68 -19.18
C ARG A 8 8.32 -3.23 -18.78
N LYS A 9 7.60 -2.32 -19.44
CA LYS A 9 7.46 -0.91 -19.07
C LYS A 9 6.55 -0.83 -17.83
N ASP A 10 6.95 -1.51 -16.76
CA ASP A 10 6.29 -1.49 -15.45
C ASP A 10 7.12 -0.64 -14.46
N LYS A 11 7.93 0.29 -14.98
CA LYS A 11 8.83 1.15 -14.19
C LYS A 11 8.25 2.53 -13.86
N GLU A 12 6.96 2.81 -14.12
CA GLU A 12 6.46 4.19 -14.03
C GLU A 12 5.46 4.49 -12.92
N ASN A 13 4.72 3.53 -12.34
CA ASN A 13 3.75 3.86 -11.29
C ASN A 13 3.94 3.02 -10.02
N SER A 14 5.17 2.98 -9.50
CA SER A 14 5.43 2.49 -8.14
C SER A 14 5.66 3.68 -7.20
N TYR A 15 4.99 3.64 -6.06
CA TYR A 15 5.07 4.66 -5.02
C TYR A 15 6.02 4.17 -3.95
N LYS A 16 7.10 4.92 -3.70
CA LYS A 16 7.97 4.71 -2.54
C LYS A 16 7.42 5.51 -1.38
N LEU A 17 7.07 4.81 -0.32
CA LEU A 17 6.43 5.38 0.85
C LEU A 17 7.30 5.15 2.08
N GLU A 18 7.36 6.15 2.95
CA GLU A 18 7.98 6.08 4.27
C GLU A 18 6.91 6.27 5.33
N ILE A 19 6.82 5.31 6.25
CA ILE A 19 5.91 5.38 7.40
C ILE A 19 6.60 4.90 8.67
N PRO A 20 6.10 5.26 9.85
CA PRO A 20 6.57 4.69 11.11
C PRO A 20 6.39 3.17 11.14
N ARG A 21 7.34 2.46 11.77
CA ARG A 21 7.32 1.00 11.87
C ARG A 21 6.03 0.44 12.48
N ASN A 22 5.52 1.06 13.53
CA ASN A 22 4.25 0.64 14.15
C ASN A 22 3.06 0.72 13.16
N GLN A 23 3.08 1.71 12.25
CA GLN A 23 2.06 1.81 11.21
C GLN A 23 2.28 0.75 10.13
N PHE A 24 3.54 0.49 9.77
CA PHE A 24 3.90 -0.59 8.84
C PHE A 24 3.49 -1.97 9.35
N ASP A 25 3.78 -2.30 10.62
CA ASP A 25 3.41 -3.59 11.23
C ASP A 25 1.90 -3.81 11.19
N ARG A 26 1.10 -2.77 11.40
CA ARG A 26 -0.37 -2.85 11.27
C ARG A 26 -0.84 -3.06 9.83
N ILE A 27 -0.13 -2.50 8.85
CA ILE A 27 -0.39 -2.76 7.43
C ILE A 27 -0.01 -4.20 7.09
N ALA A 28 1.16 -4.65 7.53
CA ALA A 28 1.66 -6.00 7.29
C ALA A 28 0.73 -7.06 7.91
N ASP A 29 0.25 -6.83 9.14
CA ASP A 29 -0.73 -7.71 9.80
C ASP A 29 -2.09 -7.70 9.10
N ALA A 30 -2.58 -6.52 8.70
CA ALA A 30 -3.85 -6.38 7.98
C ALA A 30 -3.83 -6.96 6.56
N PHE A 31 -2.67 -6.91 5.91
CA PHE A 31 -2.46 -7.25 4.51
C PHE A 31 -1.33 -8.26 4.33
N GLU A 32 -1.26 -9.27 5.21
CA GLU A 32 -0.26 -10.34 5.17
C GLU A 32 -0.19 -11.04 3.80
N HIS A 33 -1.34 -11.12 3.11
CA HIS A 33 -1.44 -11.70 1.77
C HIS A 33 -0.97 -10.79 0.62
N GLN A 34 -0.66 -9.53 0.88
CA GLN A 34 -0.15 -8.59 -0.13
C GLN A 34 1.38 -8.55 -0.08
N VAL A 35 2.01 -8.71 -1.24
CA VAL A 35 3.47 -8.57 -1.34
C VAL A 35 3.83 -7.10 -1.30
N ILE A 36 4.41 -6.65 -0.18
CA ILE A 36 4.94 -5.30 -0.01
C ILE A 36 6.46 -5.37 -0.09
N ASP A 37 7.05 -4.63 -1.03
CA ASP A 37 8.49 -4.64 -1.24
C ASP A 37 9.16 -3.64 -0.29
N VAL A 38 9.81 -4.13 0.76
CA VAL A 38 10.47 -3.28 1.76
C VAL A 38 11.86 -2.92 1.25
N ASN A 39 12.09 -1.64 0.97
CA ASN A 39 13.37 -1.15 0.44
C ASN A 39 14.42 -0.96 1.54
N GLY A 40 13.99 -0.62 2.76
CA GLY A 40 14.89 -0.30 3.84
C GLY A 40 14.18 0.11 5.13
N TYR A 41 14.93 0.06 6.22
CA TYR A 41 14.50 0.50 7.54
C TYR A 41 15.45 1.59 8.02
N ASP A 42 14.89 2.71 8.46
CA ASP A 42 15.63 3.80 9.09
C ASP A 42 15.49 3.63 10.61
N ALA A 43 16.56 3.14 11.24
CA ALA A 43 16.57 2.84 12.67
C ALA A 43 16.61 4.11 13.54
N ASP A 44 17.10 5.23 13.01
CA ASP A 44 17.20 6.49 13.75
C ASP A 44 15.82 7.16 13.89
N LYS A 45 14.99 7.05 12.84
CA LYS A 45 13.62 7.60 12.83
C LYS A 45 12.53 6.60 13.17
N ASP A 46 12.88 5.32 13.28
CA ASP A 46 11.95 4.19 13.41
C ASP A 46 10.90 4.16 12.27
N THR A 47 11.37 4.41 11.04
CA THR A 47 10.54 4.41 9.82
C THR A 47 10.93 3.28 8.88
N VAL A 48 9.94 2.76 8.16
CA VAL A 48 10.08 1.73 7.14
C VAL A 48 9.79 2.35 5.79
N ILE A 49 10.73 2.16 4.86
CA ILE A 49 10.59 2.58 3.47
C ILE A 49 10.21 1.36 2.64
N PHE A 50 9.08 1.44 1.94
CA PHE A 50 8.56 0.36 1.13
C PHE A 50 8.01 0.87 -0.20
N THR A 51 7.94 -0.02 -1.19
CA THR A 51 7.41 0.27 -2.52
C THR A 51 6.05 -0.40 -2.69
N VAL A 52 5.10 0.35 -3.21
CA VAL A 52 3.76 -0.14 -3.56
C VAL A 52 3.48 0.14 -5.04
N SER A 53 2.96 -0.85 -5.75
CA SER A 53 2.53 -0.66 -7.13
C SER A 53 1.21 0.13 -7.21
N GLU A 54 0.96 0.85 -8.28
CA GLU A 54 -0.32 1.54 -8.49
C GLU A 54 -1.53 0.61 -8.45
N LYS A 55 -1.38 -0.63 -8.93
CA LYS A 55 -2.44 -1.64 -8.84
C LYS A 55 -2.82 -1.92 -7.38
N GLN A 56 -1.83 -2.04 -6.51
CA GLN A 56 -2.05 -2.19 -5.07
C GLN A 56 -2.65 -0.93 -4.47
N ARG A 57 -2.13 0.26 -4.82
CA ARG A 57 -2.71 1.54 -4.38
C ARG A 57 -4.21 1.64 -4.72
N LEU A 58 -4.60 1.33 -5.95
CA LEU A 58 -5.99 1.33 -6.39
C LEU A 58 -6.84 0.29 -5.65
N TRP A 59 -6.27 -0.86 -5.30
CA TRP A 59 -6.93 -1.88 -4.50
C TRP A 59 -7.18 -1.38 -3.08
N PHE A 60 -6.18 -0.79 -2.43
CA PHE A 60 -6.33 -0.15 -1.13
C PHE A 60 -7.33 1.01 -1.17
N GLU A 61 -7.32 1.83 -2.22
CA GLU A 61 -8.29 2.91 -2.42
C GLU A 61 -9.74 2.38 -2.51
N LYS A 62 -9.98 1.23 -3.15
CA LYS A 62 -11.30 0.59 -3.17
C LYS A 62 -11.74 0.13 -1.78
N ILE A 63 -10.80 -0.36 -0.96
CA ILE A 63 -11.05 -0.77 0.42
C ILE A 63 -11.33 0.45 1.30
N ALA A 64 -10.58 1.53 1.13
CA ALA A 64 -10.78 2.80 1.81
C ALA A 64 -12.17 3.37 1.49
N LYS A 65 -12.64 3.31 0.24
CA LYS A 65 -14.01 3.72 -0.11
C LYS A 65 -15.09 2.85 0.56
N SER A 66 -14.75 1.60 0.91
CA SER A 66 -15.64 0.64 1.54
C SER A 66 -15.57 0.74 3.07
N LYS A 67 -16.30 1.71 3.65
CA LYS A 67 -16.39 1.90 5.12
C LYS A 67 -17.01 0.73 5.88
N LYS A 68 -17.68 -0.19 5.17
CA LYS A 68 -18.39 -1.32 5.76
C LYS A 68 -17.98 -2.62 5.07
N ILE A 69 -17.67 -3.65 5.86
CA ILE A 69 -17.40 -5.01 5.39
C ILE A 69 -18.42 -5.98 5.97
N LYS A 70 -18.80 -6.99 5.18
CA LYS A 70 -19.65 -8.08 5.66
C LYS A 70 -18.74 -9.14 6.28
N TRP A 71 -18.77 -9.27 7.60
CA TRP A 71 -17.99 -10.25 8.34
C TRP A 71 -18.91 -11.17 9.14
N LYS A 72 -18.82 -12.48 8.89
CA LYS A 72 -19.68 -13.50 9.51
C LYS A 72 -21.17 -13.15 9.46
N GLY A 73 -21.63 -12.69 8.28
CA GLY A 73 -23.03 -12.33 8.05
C GLY A 73 -23.48 -10.96 8.60
N LYS A 74 -22.65 -10.26 9.39
CA LYS A 74 -22.95 -8.92 9.92
C LYS A 74 -22.16 -7.85 9.18
N VAL A 75 -22.80 -6.71 8.90
CA VAL A 75 -22.13 -5.54 8.35
C VAL A 75 -21.43 -4.80 9.49
N LYS A 76 -20.11 -4.74 9.47
CA LYS A 76 -19.29 -4.03 10.46
C LYS A 76 -18.51 -2.91 9.79
N ALA A 77 -18.07 -1.94 10.58
CA ALA A 77 -17.10 -0.94 10.11
C ALA A 77 -15.83 -1.66 9.65
N ASN A 78 -15.26 -1.21 8.55
CA ASN A 78 -14.00 -1.75 8.04
C ASN A 78 -12.86 -1.34 8.98
N PRO A 79 -12.25 -2.28 9.73
CA PRO A 79 -11.16 -1.95 10.65
C PRO A 79 -9.90 -1.47 9.91
N TYR A 80 -9.81 -1.71 8.60
CA TYR A 80 -8.67 -1.32 7.77
C TYR A 80 -8.88 0.01 7.06
N TYR A 81 -10.07 0.62 7.18
CA TYR A 81 -10.41 1.87 6.51
C TYR A 81 -9.34 2.96 6.75
N TRP A 82 -8.98 3.18 8.01
CA TRP A 82 -8.02 4.20 8.42
C TRP A 82 -6.61 3.92 7.92
N ILE A 83 -6.21 2.64 7.86
CA ILE A 83 -4.93 2.20 7.31
C ILE A 83 -4.90 2.44 5.80
N THR A 84 -5.99 2.11 5.11
CA THR A 84 -6.06 2.24 3.65
C THR A 84 -6.24 3.68 3.17
N GLU A 85 -6.66 4.59 4.05
CA GLU A 85 -6.86 6.00 3.75
C GLU A 85 -5.55 6.68 3.32
N MET A 86 -4.39 6.18 3.76
CA MET A 86 -3.08 6.68 3.34
C MET A 86 -2.81 6.47 1.84
N PHE A 87 -3.43 5.47 1.21
CA PHE A 87 -3.23 5.15 -0.20
C PHE A 87 -4.15 5.95 -1.14
N LEU A 88 -5.01 6.82 -0.59
CA LEU A 88 -5.78 7.77 -1.38
C LEU A 88 -4.81 8.73 -2.09
N SER A 89 -5.13 9.11 -3.33
CA SER A 89 -4.24 9.93 -4.16
C SER A 89 -3.82 11.26 -3.52
N HIS A 90 -4.69 11.86 -2.69
CA HIS A 90 -4.41 13.11 -1.98
C HIS A 90 -3.62 12.92 -0.68
N ASN A 91 -3.65 11.72 -0.08
CA ASN A 91 -2.94 11.43 1.17
C ASN A 91 -1.56 10.81 0.91
N ILE A 92 -1.44 10.01 -0.15
CA ILE A 92 -0.21 9.28 -0.46
C ILE A 92 0.98 10.22 -0.72
N GLU A 93 0.73 11.43 -1.21
CA GLU A 93 1.75 12.46 -1.45
C GLU A 93 2.49 12.87 -0.17
N GLN A 94 1.85 12.76 1.00
CA GLN A 94 2.47 13.10 2.30
C GLN A 94 3.53 12.08 2.74
N TYR A 95 3.38 10.83 2.30
CA TYR A 95 4.25 9.72 2.67
C TYR A 95 5.26 9.39 1.58
N LEU A 96 5.18 10.09 0.45
CA LEU A 96 5.99 9.82 -0.73
C LEU A 96 7.43 10.29 -0.49
N VAL A 97 8.37 9.36 -0.58
CA VAL A 97 9.81 9.65 -0.48
C VAL A 97 10.26 10.29 -1.79
N LYS A 98 10.68 11.56 -1.73
CA LYS A 98 11.19 12.33 -2.87
C LYS A 98 12.63 11.97 -3.21
#